data_AF-A0A1J1IYM3-F1
#
_entry.id   AF-A0A1J1IYM3-F1
#
_cell.length_a   1.000
_cell.length_b   1.000
_cell.length_c   1.000
_cell.angle_alpha   90.00
_cell.angle_beta   90.00
_cell.angle_gamma   90.00
#
_symmetry.space_group_name_H-M   'P 1'
#
loop_
_entity.id
_entity.type
_entity.pdbx_description
1 polymer ?
#
loop_
_entity_poly.entity_id
_entity_poly.type
_entity_poly.pdbx_seq_one_letter_code
_entity_poly.pdbx_strand_id
1 'polypeptide(L)'
;MLLKKLLSLRFGHIQRLNFYGILVIILFNECLIYYLQRFKWESISCETNECSRILLVADPQILDEGSFADDFKFQRYFTRFMEIFPQVKNIQTIYLHGDNDIGGEGSEMVKPSKVKRFNNYFENRSQWKFKHNLNIYHINRIIHEMPLLNDDEVSQTQENSGFTRVFVSHFSIVLTPGAFSYKAIQRFKPHVIFTGHYHKSNQITSEINRLRFSSTTLFLSHTMTYDLRTIEANQEVLEIQVPSCSYRMGNSFH
;
A
#
# COMPACT_ATOMS: atom_id res chain seq x y z
N MET A 1 -2.26 33.48 -54.50
CA MET A 1 -1.33 32.36 -54.24
C MET A 1 -0.46 32.57 -52.98
N LEU A 2 0.07 33.77 -52.72
CA LEU A 2 0.87 34.07 -51.51
C LEU A 2 0.12 33.89 -50.17
N LEU A 3 -1.15 34.30 -50.09
CA LEU A 3 -1.94 34.24 -48.84
C LEU A 3 -2.12 32.80 -48.33
N LYS A 4 -2.32 31.82 -49.23
CA LYS A 4 -2.43 30.39 -48.89
C LYS A 4 -1.11 29.81 -48.36
N LYS A 5 0.04 30.21 -48.92
CA LYS A 5 1.38 29.83 -48.43
C LYS A 5 1.69 30.42 -47.05
N LEU A 6 1.33 31.69 -46.82
CA LEU A 6 1.51 32.36 -45.52
C LEU A 6 0.63 31.74 -44.43
N LEU A 7 -0.62 31.39 -44.76
CA LEU A 7 -1.52 30.69 -43.85
C LEU A 7 -1.03 29.27 -43.53
N SER A 8 -0.53 28.50 -44.50
CA SER A 8 0.02 27.16 -44.23
C SER A 8 1.33 27.18 -43.43
N LEU A 9 2.19 28.20 -43.66
CA LEU A 9 3.41 28.43 -42.87
C LEU A 9 3.09 28.81 -41.42
N ARG A 10 2.12 29.71 -41.20
CA ARG A 10 1.65 30.07 -39.85
C ARG A 10 0.99 28.90 -39.13
N PHE A 11 0.17 28.11 -39.83
CA PHE A 11 -0.49 26.93 -39.26
C PHE A 11 0.54 25.84 -38.86
N GLY A 12 1.54 25.58 -39.70
CA GLY A 12 2.63 24.65 -39.39
C GLY A 12 3.51 25.11 -38.23
N HIS A 13 3.78 26.43 -38.10
CA HIS A 13 4.52 26.97 -36.96
C HIS A 13 3.72 26.88 -35.66
N ILE A 14 2.42 27.16 -35.67
CA ILE A 14 1.54 27.02 -34.50
C ILE A 14 1.46 25.56 -34.06
N GLN A 15 1.32 24.61 -35.00
CA GLN A 15 1.32 23.18 -34.68
C GLN A 15 2.65 22.70 -34.11
N ARG A 16 3.79 23.19 -34.63
CA ARG A 16 5.11 22.89 -34.07
C ARG A 16 5.31 23.49 -32.69
N LEU A 17 4.90 24.74 -32.46
CA LEU A 17 4.98 25.39 -31.15
C LEU A 17 4.16 24.62 -30.09
N ASN A 18 2.97 24.15 -30.48
CA ASN A 18 2.12 23.32 -29.62
C ASN A 18 2.76 21.96 -29.32
N PHE A 19 3.39 21.32 -30.30
CA PHE A 19 4.11 20.06 -30.08
C PHE A 19 5.27 20.21 -29.10
N TYR A 20 6.11 21.23 -29.25
CA TYR A 20 7.19 21.51 -28.31
C TYR A 20 6.67 21.87 -26.92
N GLY A 21 5.57 22.63 -26.84
CA GLY A 21 4.91 22.94 -25.57
C GLY A 21 4.45 21.67 -24.84
N ILE A 22 3.81 20.73 -25.54
CA ILE A 22 3.39 19.44 -24.97
C ILE A 22 4.60 18.62 -24.51
N LEU A 23 5.66 18.54 -25.32
CA LEU A 23 6.89 17.82 -24.96
C LEU A 23 7.52 18.39 -23.68
N VAL A 24 7.57 19.72 -23.54
CA VAL A 24 8.10 20.41 -22.35
C VAL A 24 7.24 20.09 -21.13
N ILE A 25 5.90 20.10 -21.26
CA ILE A 25 4.99 19.72 -20.17
C ILE A 25 5.21 18.28 -19.73
N ILE A 26 5.37 17.34 -20.68
CA ILE A 26 5.65 15.94 -20.38
C ILE A 26 6.99 15.80 -19.66
N LEU A 27 8.06 16.41 -20.20
CA LEU A 27 9.39 16.39 -19.59
C LEU A 27 9.38 17.02 -18.19
N PHE A 28 8.61 18.10 -18.00
CA PHE A 28 8.48 18.76 -16.72
C PHE A 28 7.79 17.85 -15.69
N ASN A 29 6.63 17.28 -16.04
CA ASN A 29 5.84 16.47 -15.11
C ASN A 29 6.47 15.09 -14.84
N GLU A 30 6.96 14.40 -15.87
CA GLU A 30 7.44 13.03 -15.74
C GLU A 30 8.89 12.96 -15.24
N CYS A 31 9.75 13.87 -15.70
CA CYS A 31 11.18 13.81 -15.41
C CYS A 31 11.59 14.89 -14.41
N LEU A 32 11.37 16.17 -14.71
CA LEU A 32 11.96 17.25 -13.93
C LEU A 32 11.39 17.31 -12.51
N ILE A 33 10.07 17.19 -12.34
CA ILE A 33 9.44 17.18 -11.01
C ILE A 33 10.01 16.05 -10.15
N TYR A 34 10.13 14.83 -10.69
CA TYR A 34 10.72 13.71 -9.94
C TYR A 34 12.14 14.05 -9.48
N TYR A 35 13.00 14.53 -10.38
CA TYR A 35 14.37 14.89 -10.04
C TYR A 35 14.46 16.05 -9.06
N LEU A 36 13.57 17.03 -9.12
CA LEU A 36 13.53 18.13 -8.15
C LEU A 36 13.02 17.67 -6.78
N GLN A 37 11.97 16.84 -6.75
CA GLN A 37 11.38 16.36 -5.50
C GLN A 37 12.30 15.39 -4.76
N ARG A 38 13.12 14.60 -5.47
CA ARG A 38 14.08 13.69 -4.83
C ARG A 38 15.05 14.41 -3.89
N PHE A 39 15.37 15.68 -4.15
CA PHE A 39 16.27 16.47 -3.30
C PHE A 39 15.63 16.87 -1.96
N LYS A 40 14.31 16.73 -1.82
CA LYS A 40 13.60 16.92 -0.55
C LYS A 40 13.47 15.63 0.24
N TRP A 41 13.87 14.49 -0.32
CA TRP A 41 13.76 13.22 0.38
C TRP A 41 14.83 13.15 1.46
N GLU A 42 14.40 12.99 2.71
CA GLU A 42 15.30 12.77 3.82
C GLU A 42 15.95 11.38 3.71
N SER A 43 17.23 11.29 4.10
CA SER A 43 17.96 10.03 4.10
C SER A 43 17.56 9.18 5.31
N ILE A 44 17.10 7.95 5.07
CA ILE A 44 16.82 6.98 6.13
C ILE A 44 18.14 6.27 6.50
N SER A 45 18.81 6.75 7.54
CA SER A 45 20.01 6.14 8.11
C SER A 45 19.66 5.09 9.16
N CYS A 46 20.38 3.97 9.14
CA CYS A 46 20.31 2.99 10.22
C CYS A 46 21.27 3.42 11.33
N GLU A 47 20.81 3.40 12.59
CA GLU A 47 21.67 3.70 13.75
C GLU A 47 22.61 2.53 14.08
N THR A 48 22.25 1.31 13.67
CA THR A 48 23.01 0.09 13.92
C THR A 48 23.21 -0.74 12.64
N ASN A 49 24.13 -1.70 12.69
CA ASN A 49 24.37 -2.65 11.61
C ASN A 49 23.23 -3.69 11.46
N GLU A 50 22.33 -3.80 12.45
CA GLU A 50 21.19 -4.73 12.48
C GLU A 50 19.91 -3.96 12.14
N CYS A 51 19.73 -3.63 10.87
CA CYS A 51 18.67 -2.77 10.40
C CYS A 51 17.94 -3.40 9.21
N SER A 52 16.61 -3.43 9.28
CA SER A 52 15.75 -3.83 8.17
C SER A 52 15.11 -2.57 7.57
N ARG A 53 15.26 -2.39 6.26
CA ARG A 53 14.54 -1.33 5.52
C ARG A 53 13.33 -1.97 4.84
N ILE A 54 12.17 -1.37 5.06
CA ILE A 54 10.91 -1.81 4.47
C ILE A 54 10.35 -0.63 3.69
N LEU A 55 10.07 -0.83 2.41
CA LEU A 55 9.28 0.10 1.63
C LEU A 55 7.86 -0.44 1.59
N LEU A 56 6.92 0.30 2.18
CA LEU A 56 5.50 0.00 2.10
C LEU A 56 4.88 0.88 1.03
N VAL A 57 4.49 0.24 -0.07
CA VAL A 57 3.67 0.88 -1.10
C VAL A 57 2.27 0.31 -0.92
N ALA A 58 1.36 1.12 -0.40
CA ALA A 58 -0.05 0.78 -0.40
C ALA A 58 -0.67 1.39 -1.65
N ASP A 59 -0.89 0.58 -2.68
CA ASP A 59 -1.98 0.85 -3.60
C ASP A 59 -3.07 -0.17 -3.22
N PRO A 60 -4.10 0.24 -2.47
CA PRO A 60 -5.10 -0.68 -1.95
C PRO A 60 -5.96 -1.33 -3.07
N GLN A 61 -5.62 -1.11 -4.33
CA GLN A 61 -6.38 -1.47 -5.51
C GLN A 61 -5.39 -1.84 -6.63
N ILE A 62 -4.51 -2.82 -6.36
CA ILE A 62 -3.45 -3.26 -7.30
C ILE A 62 -4.04 -3.48 -8.68
N LEU A 63 -5.21 -4.13 -8.72
CA LEU A 63 -6.03 -4.31 -9.90
C LEU A 63 -7.38 -3.59 -9.69
N ASP A 64 -7.52 -2.35 -10.16
CA ASP A 64 -8.73 -1.51 -10.03
C ASP A 64 -10.05 -2.22 -10.41
N GLU A 65 -10.01 -3.13 -11.38
CA GLU A 65 -11.16 -3.91 -11.86
C GLU A 65 -10.97 -5.43 -11.61
N GLY A 66 -10.05 -5.82 -10.73
CA GLY A 66 -9.65 -7.22 -10.50
C GLY A 66 -10.81 -8.10 -10.04
N SER A 67 -11.75 -7.53 -9.30
CA SER A 67 -12.93 -8.20 -8.79
C SER A 67 -13.94 -8.52 -9.91
N PHE A 68 -14.03 -7.69 -10.96
CA PHE A 68 -14.91 -7.89 -12.11
C PHE A 68 -14.25 -8.60 -13.28
N ALA A 69 -12.92 -8.74 -13.26
CA ALA A 69 -12.17 -9.39 -14.32
C ALA A 69 -12.49 -10.90 -14.42
N ASP A 70 -12.72 -11.37 -15.64
CA ASP A 70 -12.57 -12.79 -15.98
C ASP A 70 -11.09 -13.20 -15.93
N ASP A 71 -10.79 -14.49 -16.05
CA ASP A 71 -9.43 -15.00 -15.89
C ASP A 71 -8.46 -14.46 -16.96
N PHE A 72 -8.94 -14.21 -18.17
CA PHE A 72 -8.13 -13.64 -19.25
C PHE A 72 -7.77 -12.18 -18.95
N LYS A 73 -8.74 -11.36 -18.56
CA LYS A 73 -8.50 -9.96 -18.15
C LYS A 73 -7.58 -9.89 -16.94
N PHE A 74 -7.80 -10.76 -15.94
CA PHE A 74 -6.98 -10.81 -14.74
C PHE A 74 -5.52 -11.12 -15.07
N GLN A 75 -5.27 -12.13 -15.91
CA GLN A 75 -3.92 -12.47 -16.37
C GLN A 75 -3.26 -11.29 -17.08
N ARG A 76 -4.00 -10.60 -17.96
CA ARG A 76 -3.50 -9.41 -18.67
C ARG A 76 -3.14 -8.29 -17.70
N TYR A 77 -4.00 -8.02 -16.71
CA TYR A 77 -3.78 -7.00 -15.69
C TYR A 77 -2.55 -7.31 -14.85
N PHE A 78 -2.43 -8.55 -14.38
CA PHE A 78 -1.24 -9.02 -13.65
C PHE A 78 0.04 -8.89 -14.48
N THR A 79 0.02 -9.34 -15.75
CA THR A 79 1.21 -9.28 -16.63
C THR A 79 1.69 -7.84 -16.79
N ARG A 80 0.77 -6.93 -17.10
CA ARG A 80 1.07 -5.50 -17.22
C ARG A 80 1.59 -4.90 -15.92
N PHE A 81 1.01 -5.26 -14.77
CA PHE A 81 1.48 -4.81 -13.47
C PHE A 81 2.94 -5.23 -13.22
N MET A 82 3.27 -6.50 -13.49
CA MET A 82 4.63 -7.04 -13.32
C MET A 82 5.64 -6.48 -14.32
N GLU A 83 5.21 -6.05 -15.51
CA GLU A 83 6.07 -5.34 -16.47
C GLU A 83 6.44 -3.93 -15.99
N ILE A 84 5.51 -3.24 -15.33
CA ILE A 84 5.72 -1.87 -14.83
C ILE A 84 6.47 -1.87 -13.51
N PHE A 85 6.13 -2.81 -12.62
CA PHE A 85 6.72 -2.98 -11.30
C PHE A 85 7.44 -4.33 -11.22
N PRO A 86 8.54 -4.51 -11.97
CA PRO A 86 9.26 -5.77 -11.97
C PRO A 86 9.79 -6.07 -10.58
N GLN A 87 9.66 -7.33 -10.15
CA GLN A 87 10.24 -7.76 -8.90
C GLN A 87 11.76 -7.62 -8.94
N VAL A 88 12.30 -6.98 -7.91
CA VAL A 88 13.73 -6.79 -7.77
C VAL A 88 14.31 -7.98 -7.01
N LYS A 89 15.37 -8.59 -7.56
CA LYS A 89 16.07 -9.69 -6.92
C LYS A 89 16.57 -9.28 -5.52
N ASN A 90 16.40 -10.16 -4.54
CA ASN A 90 16.79 -9.96 -3.14
C ASN A 90 15.96 -8.91 -2.38
N ILE A 91 14.85 -8.43 -2.93
CA ILE A 91 13.86 -7.63 -2.21
C ILE A 91 12.60 -8.48 -2.07
N GLN A 92 12.16 -8.72 -0.83
CA GLN A 92 10.88 -9.36 -0.59
C GLN A 92 9.77 -8.34 -0.76
N THR A 93 8.88 -8.58 -1.72
CA THR A 93 7.64 -7.81 -1.88
C THR A 93 6.47 -8.59 -1.28
N ILE A 94 5.56 -7.88 -0.62
CA ILE A 94 4.31 -8.41 -0.09
C ILE A 94 3.18 -7.70 -0.84
N TYR A 95 2.28 -8.47 -1.44
CA TYR A 95 1.09 -7.95 -2.12
C TYR A 95 -0.14 -8.33 -1.31
N LEU A 96 -0.99 -7.35 -1.04
CA LEU A 96 -2.24 -7.54 -0.34
C LEU A 96 -3.36 -7.14 -1.27
N HIS A 97 -4.44 -7.92 -1.28
CA HIS A 97 -5.62 -7.55 -2.05
C HIS A 97 -6.44 -6.53 -1.27
N GLY A 98 -7.03 -5.58 -1.98
CA GLY A 98 -8.11 -4.75 -1.48
C GLY A 98 -9.47 -5.17 -1.99
N ASP A 99 -10.44 -4.29 -1.83
CA ASP A 99 -11.82 -4.49 -2.28
C ASP A 99 -11.94 -4.50 -3.81
N ASN A 100 -11.17 -3.70 -4.53
CA ASN A 100 -11.19 -3.73 -6.01
C ASN A 100 -10.60 -5.00 -6.61
N ASP A 101 -9.77 -5.73 -5.87
CA ASP A 101 -9.12 -6.95 -6.32
C ASP A 101 -10.04 -8.18 -6.17
N ILE A 102 -10.84 -8.23 -5.09
CA ILE A 102 -11.60 -9.42 -4.69
C ILE A 102 -13.08 -9.18 -4.37
N GLY A 103 -13.52 -7.92 -4.39
CA GLY A 103 -14.83 -7.43 -3.96
C GLY A 103 -14.86 -7.02 -2.48
N GLY A 104 -16.03 -6.64 -1.99
CA GLY A 104 -16.24 -6.22 -0.60
C GLY A 104 -16.55 -4.74 -0.42
N GLU A 105 -16.55 -3.94 -1.49
CA GLU A 105 -17.06 -2.58 -1.48
C GLU A 105 -18.57 -2.55 -1.81
N GLY A 106 -19.34 -1.78 -1.05
CA GLY A 106 -20.77 -1.58 -1.30
C GLY A 106 -21.57 -2.89 -1.28
N SER A 107 -22.19 -3.23 -2.41
CA SER A 107 -22.98 -4.45 -2.59
C SER A 107 -22.19 -5.61 -3.23
N GLU A 108 -20.90 -5.42 -3.53
CA GLU A 108 -20.10 -6.46 -4.16
C GLU A 108 -19.75 -7.57 -3.18
N MET A 109 -20.27 -8.77 -3.43
CA MET A 109 -19.94 -9.95 -2.65
C MET A 109 -18.54 -10.47 -3.00
N VAL A 110 -17.74 -10.70 -1.95
CA VAL A 110 -16.46 -11.40 -2.05
C VAL A 110 -16.72 -12.89 -2.35
N LYS A 111 -16.08 -13.41 -3.39
CA LYS A 111 -16.14 -14.84 -3.72
C LYS A 111 -14.82 -15.54 -3.35
N PRO A 112 -14.85 -16.74 -2.75
CA PRO A 112 -13.62 -17.49 -2.45
C PRO A 112 -12.73 -17.73 -3.67
N SER A 113 -13.32 -17.87 -4.87
CA SER A 113 -12.58 -18.01 -6.11
C SER A 113 -11.75 -16.77 -6.46
N LYS A 114 -12.25 -15.56 -6.17
CA LYS A 114 -11.51 -14.30 -6.41
C LYS A 114 -10.31 -14.18 -5.47
N VAL A 115 -10.52 -14.48 -4.19
CA VAL A 115 -9.46 -14.51 -3.17
C VAL A 115 -8.37 -15.51 -3.57
N LYS A 116 -8.77 -16.75 -3.92
CA LYS A 116 -7.84 -17.78 -4.37
C LYS A 116 -7.08 -17.37 -5.64
N ARG A 117 -7.76 -16.76 -6.61
CA ARG A 117 -7.13 -16.28 -7.85
C ARG A 117 -6.06 -15.24 -7.55
N PHE A 118 -6.38 -14.21 -6.78
CA PHE A 118 -5.40 -13.20 -6.39
C PHE A 118 -4.20 -13.82 -5.67
N ASN A 119 -4.46 -14.66 -4.66
CA ASN A 119 -3.39 -15.26 -3.87
C ASN A 119 -2.45 -16.14 -4.71
N ASN A 120 -2.98 -16.82 -5.74
CA ASN A 120 -2.16 -17.61 -6.65
C ASN A 120 -1.26 -16.75 -7.54
N TYR A 121 -1.77 -15.64 -8.09
CA TYR A 121 -0.99 -14.77 -8.96
C TYR A 121 0.10 -13.99 -8.22
N PHE A 122 -0.22 -13.50 -7.02
CA PHE A 122 0.68 -12.65 -6.23
C PHE A 122 1.43 -13.41 -5.12
N GLU A 123 1.30 -14.74 -5.06
CA GLU A 123 1.88 -15.59 -4.01
C GLU A 123 1.59 -15.09 -2.59
N ASN A 124 0.38 -14.55 -2.40
CA ASN A 124 0.01 -13.91 -1.15
C ASN A 124 -0.12 -14.94 -0.02
N ARG A 125 0.27 -14.53 1.19
CA ARG A 125 0.30 -15.37 2.40
C ARG A 125 -0.46 -14.67 3.52
N SER A 126 -0.72 -15.40 4.59
CA SER A 126 -1.28 -14.81 5.82
C SER A 126 -0.20 -14.22 6.73
N GLN A 127 1.05 -14.70 6.64
CA GLN A 127 2.16 -14.25 7.47
C GLN A 127 3.51 -14.31 6.75
N TRP A 128 4.44 -13.47 7.20
CA TRP A 128 5.83 -13.46 6.77
C TRP A 128 6.75 -13.26 7.98
N LYS A 129 7.77 -14.12 8.08
CA LYS A 129 8.81 -14.05 9.12
C LYS A 129 10.11 -13.61 8.47
N PHE A 130 10.70 -12.54 8.98
CA PHE A 130 11.91 -11.91 8.45
C PHE A 130 13.07 -12.01 9.44
N LYS A 131 14.27 -11.62 8.96
CA LYS A 131 15.44 -11.43 9.82
C LYS A 131 15.17 -10.35 10.89
N HIS A 132 15.97 -10.38 11.95
CA HIS A 132 15.84 -9.48 13.10
C HIS A 132 14.46 -9.59 13.78
N ASN A 133 13.90 -10.81 13.83
CA ASN A 133 12.65 -11.15 14.52
C ASN A 133 11.46 -10.28 14.11
N LEU A 134 11.41 -9.85 12.85
CA LEU A 134 10.26 -9.12 12.30
C LEU A 134 9.22 -10.11 11.79
N ASN A 135 8.01 -10.06 12.36
CA ASN A 135 6.85 -10.81 11.90
C ASN A 135 5.80 -9.85 11.36
N ILE A 136 5.36 -10.11 10.13
CA ILE A 136 4.27 -9.38 9.49
C ILE A 136 3.06 -10.30 9.39
N TYR A 137 1.92 -9.85 9.90
CA TYR A 137 0.65 -10.56 9.87
C TYR A 137 -0.33 -9.82 8.95
N HIS A 138 -0.87 -10.53 7.96
CA HIS A 138 -1.98 -10.03 7.15
C HIS A 138 -3.29 -10.20 7.92
N ILE A 139 -3.87 -9.09 8.35
CA ILE A 139 -5.16 -9.06 9.05
C ILE A 139 -6.22 -8.58 8.05
N ASN A 140 -6.95 -9.52 7.49
CA ASN A 140 -7.80 -9.27 6.34
C ASN A 140 -9.24 -8.95 6.78
N ARG A 141 -9.54 -7.66 6.90
CA ARG A 141 -10.88 -7.19 7.30
C ARG A 141 -11.97 -7.37 6.24
N ILE A 142 -11.63 -7.65 4.98
CA ILE A 142 -12.64 -7.85 3.93
C ILE A 142 -13.34 -9.20 4.13
N ILE A 143 -12.56 -10.24 4.43
CA ILE A 143 -13.07 -11.63 4.59
C ILE A 143 -12.96 -12.15 6.02
N HIS A 144 -12.55 -11.31 6.98
CA HIS A 144 -12.38 -11.64 8.40
C HIS A 144 -11.40 -12.81 8.63
N GLU A 145 -10.29 -12.81 7.89
CA GLU A 145 -9.23 -13.82 7.99
C GLU A 145 -7.95 -13.26 8.61
N MET A 146 -7.26 -14.09 9.39
CA MET A 146 -5.96 -13.80 9.98
C MET A 146 -5.16 -15.12 10.10
N PRO A 147 -3.84 -15.07 10.33
CA PRO A 147 -3.02 -16.28 10.47
C PRO A 147 -3.58 -17.30 11.47
N LEU A 148 -3.59 -18.55 11.06
CA LEU A 148 -3.87 -19.68 11.94
C LEU A 148 -2.55 -20.14 12.56
N LEU A 149 -2.21 -19.52 13.70
CA LEU A 149 -1.09 -19.92 14.54
C LEU A 149 -1.62 -20.65 15.78
N ASN A 150 -0.90 -21.64 16.28
CA ASN A 150 -1.24 -22.25 17.58
C ASN A 150 -0.85 -21.31 18.74
N ASP A 151 -1.32 -21.60 19.95
CA ASP A 151 -1.10 -20.70 21.09
C ASP A 151 0.37 -20.66 21.52
N ASP A 152 1.14 -21.73 21.32
CA ASP A 152 2.58 -21.75 21.60
C ASP A 152 3.35 -20.79 20.67
N GLU A 153 3.04 -20.81 19.38
CA GLU A 153 3.62 -19.91 18.38
C GLU A 153 3.29 -18.44 18.68
N VAL A 154 2.05 -18.18 19.09
CA VAL A 154 1.63 -16.84 19.49
C VAL A 154 2.38 -16.39 20.73
N SER A 155 2.38 -17.20 21.80
CA SER A 155 3.04 -16.89 23.08
C SER A 155 4.53 -16.65 22.90
N GLN A 156 5.22 -17.47 22.11
CA GLN A 156 6.64 -17.26 21.80
C GLN A 156 6.93 -15.87 21.22
N THR A 157 6.07 -15.37 20.33
CA THR A 157 6.24 -14.04 19.72
C THR A 157 5.81 -12.89 20.62
N GLN A 158 4.95 -13.15 21.62
CA GLN A 158 4.49 -12.14 22.58
C GLN A 158 5.44 -12.01 23.77
N GLU A 159 5.95 -13.11 24.30
CA GLU A 159 6.80 -13.13 25.51
C GLU A 159 8.25 -12.73 25.20
N ASN A 160 8.72 -13.02 23.99
CA ASN A 160 10.04 -12.60 23.56
C ASN A 160 10.01 -11.15 23.06
N SER A 161 10.48 -10.22 23.90
CA SER A 161 10.64 -8.80 23.61
C SER A 161 11.55 -8.49 22.41
N GLY A 162 12.21 -9.50 21.85
CA GLY A 162 13.01 -9.40 20.64
C GLY A 162 12.20 -9.35 19.34
N PHE A 163 10.90 -9.70 19.34
CA PHE A 163 10.10 -9.71 18.10
C PHE A 163 9.40 -8.39 17.82
N THR A 164 9.55 -7.88 16.59
CA THR A 164 8.71 -6.81 16.07
C THR A 164 7.52 -7.41 15.33
N ARG A 165 6.32 -7.14 15.82
CA ARG A 165 5.05 -7.64 15.27
C ARG A 165 4.32 -6.51 14.53
N VAL A 166 4.09 -6.68 13.24
CA VAL A 166 3.48 -5.70 12.35
C VAL A 166 2.19 -6.27 11.77
N PHE A 167 1.12 -5.48 11.79
CA PHE A 167 -0.07 -5.79 11.00
C PHE A 167 -0.03 -5.06 9.66
N VAL A 168 -0.52 -5.74 8.64
CA VAL A 168 -0.86 -5.14 7.35
C VAL A 168 -2.30 -5.51 7.00
N SER A 169 -3.09 -4.54 6.55
CA SER A 169 -4.50 -4.71 6.21
C SER A 169 -4.91 -3.72 5.14
N HIS A 170 -5.91 -4.06 4.32
CA HIS A 170 -6.54 -3.10 3.41
C HIS A 170 -7.32 -2.03 4.20
N PHE A 171 -8.36 -2.45 4.93
CA PHE A 171 -9.14 -1.56 5.78
C PHE A 171 -8.46 -1.28 7.11
N SER A 172 -8.69 -0.07 7.64
CA SER A 172 -8.26 0.32 8.98
C SER A 172 -8.64 -0.74 10.01
N ILE A 173 -7.77 -1.07 10.96
CA ILE A 173 -8.13 -1.99 12.05
C ILE A 173 -8.80 -1.21 13.20
N VAL A 174 -8.40 0.05 13.37
CA VAL A 174 -8.67 0.88 14.55
C VAL A 174 -9.83 1.87 14.38
N LEU A 175 -10.08 2.45 13.19
CA LEU A 175 -11.11 3.50 13.02
C LEU A 175 -12.54 3.01 13.25
N THR A 176 -12.85 1.81 12.77
CA THR A 176 -14.19 1.20 12.86
C THR A 176 -14.05 -0.24 13.38
N PRO A 177 -13.59 -0.41 14.63
CA PRO A 177 -13.20 -1.70 15.13
C PRO A 177 -14.44 -2.58 15.33
N GLY A 178 -14.37 -3.82 14.84
CA GLY A 178 -15.38 -4.86 15.08
C GLY A 178 -14.82 -5.99 15.96
N ALA A 179 -15.65 -6.98 16.28
CA ALA A 179 -15.23 -8.15 17.05
C ALA A 179 -13.98 -8.85 16.47
N PHE A 180 -13.86 -8.86 15.14
CA PHE A 180 -12.68 -9.37 14.44
C PHE A 180 -11.42 -8.54 14.75
N SER A 181 -11.48 -7.21 14.70
CA SER A 181 -10.35 -6.33 15.04
C SER A 181 -9.87 -6.55 16.47
N TYR A 182 -10.79 -6.62 17.43
CA TYR A 182 -10.46 -6.91 18.84
C TYR A 182 -9.77 -8.26 18.98
N LYS A 183 -10.34 -9.31 18.37
CA LYS A 183 -9.76 -10.66 18.41
C LYS A 183 -8.35 -10.69 17.83
N ALA A 184 -8.12 -10.03 16.69
CA ALA A 184 -6.79 -9.98 16.07
C ALA A 184 -5.77 -9.22 16.94
N ILE A 185 -6.13 -8.02 17.42
CA ILE A 185 -5.24 -7.19 18.25
C ILE A 185 -4.89 -7.91 19.56
N GLN A 186 -5.88 -8.48 20.25
CA GLN A 186 -5.64 -9.21 21.50
C GLN A 186 -4.81 -10.47 21.28
N ARG A 187 -5.03 -11.17 20.17
CA ARG A 187 -4.30 -12.40 19.85
C ARG A 187 -2.85 -12.16 19.46
N PHE A 188 -2.53 -11.12 18.71
CA PHE A 188 -1.16 -10.95 18.18
C PHE A 188 -0.41 -9.73 18.71
N LYS A 189 -1.07 -8.81 19.43
CA LYS A 189 -0.48 -7.63 20.08
C LYS A 189 0.52 -6.89 19.17
N PRO A 190 0.09 -6.35 18.01
CA PRO A 190 0.99 -5.67 17.09
C PRO A 190 1.59 -4.42 17.73
N HIS A 191 2.82 -4.07 17.34
CA HIS A 191 3.44 -2.80 17.72
C HIS A 191 3.02 -1.67 16.78
N VAL A 192 2.83 -2.01 15.50
CA VAL A 192 2.40 -1.07 14.46
C VAL A 192 1.51 -1.77 13.44
N ILE A 193 0.55 -1.03 12.92
CA ILE A 193 -0.41 -1.46 11.89
C ILE A 193 -0.24 -0.53 10.69
N PHE A 194 -0.16 -1.11 9.49
CA PHE A 194 -0.21 -0.36 8.24
C PHE A 194 -1.50 -0.68 7.49
N THR A 195 -2.22 0.37 7.09
CA THR A 195 -3.49 0.23 6.38
C THR A 195 -3.58 1.13 5.15
N GLY A 196 -4.51 0.79 4.25
CA GLY A 196 -4.77 1.55 3.03
C GLY A 196 -6.22 2.04 2.98
N HIS A 197 -6.84 1.84 1.81
CA HIS A 197 -8.23 2.16 1.44
C HIS A 197 -8.64 3.64 1.48
N TYR A 198 -8.26 4.42 2.49
CA TYR A 198 -8.81 5.77 2.68
C TYR A 198 -8.16 6.86 1.80
N HIS A 199 -7.16 6.51 0.99
CA HIS A 199 -6.42 7.45 0.12
C HIS A 199 -5.85 8.67 0.86
N LYS A 200 -5.51 8.51 2.15
CA LYS A 200 -5.02 9.58 3.03
C LYS A 200 -3.79 9.12 3.79
N SER A 201 -2.89 10.05 4.07
CA SER A 201 -1.80 9.85 5.03
C SER A 201 -2.27 10.31 6.41
N ASN A 202 -2.48 9.36 7.32
CA ASN A 202 -2.93 9.62 8.68
C ASN A 202 -2.14 8.78 9.68
N GLN A 203 -2.05 9.30 10.90
CA GLN A 203 -1.59 8.57 12.07
C GLN A 203 -2.75 8.43 13.06
N ILE A 204 -2.89 7.22 13.61
CA ILE A 204 -3.90 6.92 14.61
C ILE A 204 -3.22 6.17 15.76
N THR A 205 -3.39 6.66 16.98
CA THR A 205 -2.97 5.96 18.19
C THR A 205 -4.22 5.55 18.98
N SER A 206 -4.22 4.35 19.55
CA SER A 206 -5.38 3.80 20.24
C SER A 206 -5.01 2.82 21.34
N GLU A 207 -5.74 2.84 22.46
CA GLU A 207 -5.57 1.88 23.55
C GLU A 207 -6.01 0.47 23.10
N ILE A 208 -5.16 -0.55 23.28
CA ILE A 208 -5.42 -1.94 22.84
C ILE A 208 -6.74 -2.51 23.40
N ASN A 209 -7.08 -2.18 24.65
CA ASN A 209 -8.24 -2.78 25.34
C ASN A 209 -9.58 -2.12 24.98
N ARG A 210 -9.55 -0.87 24.53
CA ARG A 210 -10.77 -0.07 24.28
C ARG A 210 -10.94 0.32 22.82
N LEU A 211 -9.86 0.23 22.05
CA LEU A 211 -9.72 0.77 20.70
C LEU A 211 -10.31 2.19 20.54
N ARG A 212 -10.19 3.00 21.60
CA ARG A 212 -10.52 4.43 21.59
C ARG A 212 -9.37 5.15 20.92
N PHE A 213 -9.64 5.78 19.78
CA PHE A 213 -8.60 6.36 18.97
C PHE A 213 -8.54 7.88 19.10
N SER A 214 -7.33 8.40 18.99
CA SER A 214 -7.05 9.78 18.61
C SER A 214 -6.45 9.74 17.21
N SER A 215 -7.02 10.51 16.28
CA SER A 215 -6.57 10.58 14.89
C SER A 215 -5.97 11.96 14.60
N THR A 216 -4.79 11.97 13.99
CA THR A 216 -4.14 13.19 13.52
C THR A 216 -3.84 13.05 12.04
N THR A 217 -4.40 13.96 11.23
CA THR A 217 -4.04 14.06 9.80
C THR A 217 -2.59 14.52 9.68
N LEU A 218 -1.79 13.76 8.92
CA LEU A 218 -0.37 14.04 8.75
C LEU A 218 -0.17 15.06 7.62
N PHE A 219 0.13 16.31 7.97
CA PHE A 219 0.67 17.30 7.03
C PHE A 219 2.19 17.40 7.23
N LEU A 220 2.92 16.39 6.74
CA LEU A 220 4.34 16.28 7.04
C LEU A 220 5.21 17.02 6.04
N SER A 221 6.04 17.91 6.56
CA SER A 221 7.19 18.50 5.87
C SER A 221 8.51 17.79 6.19
N HIS A 222 8.51 16.82 7.12
CA HIS A 222 9.70 16.14 7.66
C HIS A 222 9.42 14.66 8.02
N THR A 223 10.47 13.86 8.22
CA THR A 223 10.36 12.46 8.67
C THR A 223 9.89 12.35 10.11
N MET A 224 9.00 11.38 10.38
CA MET A 224 8.55 11.03 11.72
C MET A 224 9.27 9.79 12.23
N THR A 225 9.67 9.81 13.51
CA THR A 225 10.30 8.68 14.20
C THR A 225 9.42 8.27 15.38
N TYR A 226 9.19 6.96 15.52
CA TYR A 226 8.36 6.38 16.58
C TYR A 226 9.15 5.35 17.37
N ASP A 227 9.09 5.43 18.69
CA ASP A 227 9.58 4.39 19.58
C ASP A 227 8.48 3.37 19.87
N LEU A 228 8.57 2.21 19.21
CA LEU A 228 7.61 1.11 19.35
C LEU A 228 7.58 0.51 20.76
N ARG A 229 8.66 0.63 21.54
CA ARG A 229 8.71 0.11 22.91
C ARG A 229 7.86 0.95 23.84
N THR A 230 7.90 2.27 23.67
CA THR A 230 7.05 3.19 24.42
C THR A 230 5.57 2.95 24.11
N ILE A 231 5.21 2.75 22.84
CA ILE A 231 3.84 2.42 22.42
C ILE A 231 3.37 1.11 23.09
N GLU A 232 4.20 0.07 23.07
CA GLU A 232 3.88 -1.22 23.72
C GLU A 232 3.73 -1.07 25.25
N ALA A 233 4.63 -0.33 25.91
CA ALA A 233 4.59 -0.09 27.34
C ALA A 233 3.30 0.64 27.78
N ASN A 234 2.79 1.54 26.93
CA ASN A 234 1.53 2.25 27.17
C ASN A 234 0.29 1.39 26.87
N GLN A 235 0.45 0.15 26.39
CA GLN A 235 -0.64 -0.70 25.92
C GLN A 235 -1.44 -0.04 24.78
N GLU A 236 -0.73 0.67 23.90
CA GLU A 236 -1.27 1.34 22.74
C GLU A 236 -0.92 0.60 21.47
N VAL A 237 -1.61 0.96 20.39
CA VAL A 237 -1.27 0.56 19.03
C VAL A 237 -1.21 1.79 18.13
N LEU A 238 -0.21 1.80 17.26
CA LEU A 238 -0.03 2.81 16.21
C LEU A 238 -0.53 2.25 14.88
N GLU A 239 -1.52 2.90 14.28
CA GLU A 239 -1.92 2.65 12.89
C GLU A 239 -1.45 3.80 11.99
N ILE A 240 -0.69 3.45 10.96
CA ILE A 240 -0.25 4.35 9.89
C ILE A 240 -1.09 4.03 8.66
N GLN A 241 -1.92 5.00 8.25
CA GLN A 241 -2.65 4.92 7.00
C GLN A 241 -1.74 5.41 5.88
N VAL A 242 -1.41 4.51 4.96
CA VAL A 242 -0.53 4.77 3.83
C VAL A 242 -1.41 5.34 2.70
N PRO A 243 -1.04 6.50 2.13
CA PRO A 243 -1.80 7.07 1.02
C PRO A 243 -1.72 6.17 -0.21
N SER A 244 -2.81 6.10 -0.97
CA SER A 244 -2.87 5.31 -2.19
C SER A 244 -2.09 5.97 -3.32
N CYS A 245 -1.22 5.21 -3.98
CA CYS A 245 -0.62 5.60 -5.26
C CYS A 245 -1.44 4.99 -6.39
N SER A 246 -2.56 5.62 -6.78
CA SER A 246 -3.45 5.04 -7.79
C SER A 246 -2.76 4.90 -9.15
N TYR A 247 -2.55 3.66 -9.58
CA TYR A 247 -2.27 3.33 -10.97
C TYR A 247 -3.57 2.95 -11.68
N ARG A 248 -4.13 3.86 -12.49
CA ARG A 248 -5.29 3.51 -13.31
C ARG A 248 -4.84 2.70 -14.54
N MET A 249 -5.29 1.45 -14.60
CA MET A 249 -5.16 0.63 -15.81
C MET A 249 -5.99 1.27 -16.92
N GLY A 250 -5.38 2.14 -17.73
CA GLY A 250 -6.06 2.79 -18.84
C GLY A 250 -6.87 1.79 -19.66
N ASN A 251 -8.19 1.97 -19.69
CA ASN A 251 -9.07 1.25 -20.58
C ASN A 251 -8.77 1.72 -22.01
N SER A 252 -8.22 0.83 -22.83
CA SER A 252 -8.23 1.04 -24.26
C SER A 252 -9.69 1.05 -24.69
N PHE A 253 -10.23 2.23 -24.99
CA PHE A 253 -11.52 2.38 -25.65
C PHE A 253 -11.54 1.46 -26.88
N HIS A 254 -12.40 0.45 -26.84
CA HIS A 254 -12.82 -0.33 -28.01
C HIS A 254 -14.23 0.09 -28.38
#